data_AF-A0A259M185-F1
#
_entry.id   AF-A0A259M185-F1
#
_cell.length_a   1.000
_cell.length_b   1.000
_cell.length_c   1.000
_cell.angle_alpha   90.00
_cell.angle_beta   90.00
_cell.angle_gamma   90.00
#
_symmetry.space_group_name_H-M   'P 1'
#
loop_
_entity.id
_entity.type
_entity.pdbx_description
1 polymer ?
#
loop_
_entity_poly.entity_id
_entity_poly.type
_entity_poly.pdbx_seq_one_letter_code
_entity_poly.pdbx_strand_id
1 'polypeptide(L)'
;MGTTPYSIRLDDDLRKSLEKEAEIEDRSPAQLAVRAIRSMLEAKAAKRAAIDAALADADQGKFISAEAMNAWIDTWDSDNELPTPKADITRDTV
;
A
#
# COMPACT_ATOMS: atom_id res chain seq x y z
N MET A 1 26.77 -8.42 8.76
CA MET A 1 26.41 -7.61 7.58
C MET A 1 27.21 -6.32 7.63
N GLY A 2 27.98 -6.01 6.60
CA GLY A 2 28.73 -4.75 6.53
C GLY A 2 27.84 -3.59 6.12
N THR A 3 28.08 -2.41 6.66
CA THR A 3 27.48 -1.16 6.17
C THR A 3 28.42 -0.55 5.14
N THR A 4 27.88 -0.08 4.02
CA THR A 4 28.64 0.64 2.99
C THR A 4 28.24 2.12 3.04
N PRO A 5 29.20 3.07 3.11
CA PRO A 5 28.86 4.48 3.14
C PRO A 5 28.21 4.89 1.82
N TYR A 6 27.17 5.72 1.91
CA TYR A 6 26.47 6.28 0.76
C TYR A 6 26.37 7.79 0.93
N SER A 7 26.86 8.55 -0.05
CA SER A 7 26.86 10.02 -0.01
C SER A 7 25.63 10.54 -0.74
N ILE A 8 24.81 11.31 -0.05
CA ILE A 8 23.57 11.90 -0.58
C ILE A 8 23.69 13.42 -0.52
N ARG A 9 23.32 14.09 -1.61
CA ARG A 9 23.14 15.54 -1.61
C ARG A 9 21.72 15.85 -1.12
N LEU A 10 21.64 16.57 -0.01
CA LEU A 10 20.41 17.14 0.51
C LEU A 10 20.47 18.65 0.28
N ASP A 11 19.36 19.24 -0.15
CA ASP A 11 19.20 20.68 -0.06
C ASP A 11 19.15 21.13 1.42
N ASP A 12 19.33 22.44 1.63
CA ASP A 12 19.46 23.00 2.98
C ASP A 12 18.18 22.85 3.79
N ASP A 13 17.01 22.92 3.16
CA ASP A 13 15.73 22.84 3.85
C ASP A 13 15.46 21.41 4.33
N LEU A 14 15.72 20.42 3.47
CA LEU A 14 15.60 19.01 3.81
C LEU A 14 16.61 18.59 4.88
N ARG A 15 17.86 19.07 4.80
CA ARG A 15 18.87 18.83 5.84
C ARG A 15 18.38 19.32 7.20
N LYS A 16 17.97 20.60 7.29
CA LYS A 16 17.52 21.21 8.54
C LYS A 16 16.30 20.50 9.11
N SER A 17 15.37 20.10 8.25
CA SER A 17 14.17 19.37 8.64
C SER A 17 14.51 17.99 9.22
N LEU A 18 15.44 17.27 8.59
CA LEU A 18 15.92 15.97 9.08
C LEU A 18 16.66 16.11 10.41
N GLU A 19 17.52 17.13 10.56
CA GLU A 19 18.27 17.39 11.79
C GLU A 19 17.33 17.72 12.95
N LYS A 20 16.33 18.58 12.73
CA LYS A 20 15.33 18.92 13.73
C LYS A 20 14.51 17.71 14.18
N GLU A 21 14.06 16.88 13.23
CA GLU A 21 13.30 15.67 13.57
C GLU A 21 14.15 14.67 14.34
N ALA A 22 15.43 14.53 13.96
CA ALA A 22 16.37 13.66 14.64
C ALA A 22 16.64 14.12 16.09
N GLU A 23 16.71 15.43 16.34
CA GLU A 23 16.81 16.00 17.69
C GLU A 23 15.56 15.69 18.54
N ILE A 24 14.36 15.83 17.96
CA ILE A 24 13.09 15.49 18.64
C ILE A 24 13.03 14.01 19.01
N GLU A 25 13.51 13.14 18.12
CA GLU A 25 13.55 11.68 18.32
C GLU A 25 14.73 11.19 19.19
N ASP A 26 15.65 12.08 19.61
CA ASP A 26 16.91 11.75 20.28
C ASP A 26 17.74 10.70 19.51
N ARG A 27 17.85 10.90 18.19
CA ARG A 27 18.51 9.98 17.24
C ARG A 27 19.46 10.73 16.33
N SER A 28 20.40 10.00 15.72
CA SER A 28 21.24 10.61 14.68
C SER A 28 20.46 10.83 13.37
N PRO A 29 20.67 11.95 12.65
CA PRO A 29 20.04 12.21 11.36
C PRO A 29 20.29 11.09 10.34
N ALA A 30 21.50 10.51 10.35
CA ALA A 30 21.86 9.40 9.47
C ALA A 30 21.03 8.13 9.73
N GLN A 31 20.78 7.79 10.99
CA GLN A 31 19.93 6.65 11.35
C GLN A 31 18.47 6.90 10.94
N LEU A 32 17.97 8.13 11.12
CA LEU A 32 16.63 8.51 10.70
C LEU A 32 16.48 8.42 9.17
N ALA A 33 17.49 8.88 8.42
CA ALA A 33 17.52 8.76 6.96
C ALA A 33 17.51 7.28 6.50
N VAL A 34 18.32 6.42 7.12
CA VAL A 34 18.34 4.98 6.80
C VAL A 34 16.98 4.34 7.09
N ARG A 35 16.34 4.68 8.21
CA ARG A 35 15.00 4.20 8.56
C ARG A 35 13.96 4.66 7.54
N ALA A 36 13.99 5.93 7.14
CA ALA A 36 13.08 6.49 6.14
C ALA A 36 13.25 5.80 4.78
N ILE A 37 14.50 5.59 4.33
CA ILE A 37 14.79 4.89 3.08
C ILE A 37 14.25 3.46 3.11
N ARG A 38 14.48 2.73 4.21
CA ARG A 38 13.98 1.36 4.39
C ARG A 38 12.45 1.32 4.30
N SER A 39 11.78 2.16 5.08
CA SER A 39 10.32 2.26 5.11
C SER A 39 9.74 2.57 3.73
N MET A 40 10.34 3.52 3.01
CA MET A 40 9.93 3.85 1.64
C MET A 40 10.07 2.64 0.69
N LEU A 41 11.18 1.91 0.76
CA LEU A 41 11.42 0.76 -0.11
C LEU A 41 10.46 -0.38 0.19
N GLU A 42 10.22 -0.67 1.46
CA GLU A 42 9.24 -1.68 1.91
C GLU A 42 7.83 -1.32 1.44
N ALA A 43 7.40 -0.07 1.62
CA ALA A 43 6.09 0.39 1.16
C ALA A 43 5.94 0.27 -0.38
N LYS A 44 6.99 0.61 -1.14
CA LYS A 44 7.00 0.47 -2.60
C LYS A 44 6.94 -1.01 -3.03
N ALA A 45 7.66 -1.89 -2.35
CA ALA A 45 7.64 -3.32 -2.64
C ALA A 45 6.26 -3.91 -2.36
N ALA A 46 5.66 -3.58 -1.20
CA ALA A 46 4.32 -4.02 -0.84
C ALA A 46 3.26 -3.54 -1.86
N LYS A 47 3.34 -2.27 -2.29
CA LYS A 47 2.44 -1.73 -3.32
C LYS A 47 2.57 -2.47 -4.65
N ARG A 48 3.79 -2.78 -5.10
CA ARG A 48 3.99 -3.55 -6.34
C ARG A 48 3.43 -4.96 -6.22
N ALA A 49 3.72 -5.66 -5.12
CA ALA A 49 3.18 -6.99 -4.88
C ALA A 49 1.64 -7.01 -4.86
N ALA A 50 1.01 -6.00 -4.26
CA ALA A 50 -0.44 -5.86 -4.27
C ALA A 50 -1.01 -5.64 -5.69
N ILE A 51 -0.33 -4.85 -6.52
CA ILE A 51 -0.71 -4.65 -7.92
C ILE A 51 -0.57 -5.96 -8.71
N ASP A 52 0.55 -6.67 -8.55
CA ASP A 52 0.80 -7.92 -9.25
C ASP A 52 -0.22 -9.00 -8.84
N ALA A 53 -0.59 -9.07 -7.56
CA ALA A 53 -1.66 -9.93 -7.08
C ALA A 53 -3.02 -9.56 -7.67
N ALA A 54 -3.37 -8.28 -7.68
CA ALA A 54 -4.63 -7.81 -8.26
C ALA A 54 -4.71 -8.08 -9.77
N LEU A 55 -3.59 -7.98 -10.49
CA LEU A 55 -3.51 -8.36 -11.91
C LEU A 55 -3.72 -9.86 -12.10
N ALA A 56 -3.06 -10.70 -11.29
CA ALA A 56 -3.23 -12.15 -11.34
C ALA A 56 -4.67 -12.59 -11.03
N ASP A 57 -5.34 -11.91 -10.10
CA ASP A 57 -6.75 -12.14 -9.79
C ASP A 57 -7.67 -11.65 -10.91
N ALA A 58 -7.37 -10.51 -11.53
CA ALA A 58 -8.09 -10.01 -12.68
C ALA A 58 -7.95 -10.93 -13.91
N ASP A 59 -6.76 -11.52 -14.12
CA ASP A 59 -6.51 -12.48 -15.21
C ASP A 59 -7.29 -13.79 -15.04
N GLN A 60 -7.65 -14.18 -13.80
CA GLN A 60 -8.57 -15.29 -13.55
C GLN A 60 -9.99 -14.98 -14.06
N GLY A 61 -10.29 -13.71 -14.32
CA GLY A 61 -11.50 -13.25 -14.97
C GLY A 61 -12.76 -13.40 -14.12
N LYS A 62 -12.64 -13.58 -12.80
CA LYS A 62 -13.78 -13.75 -11.89
C LYS A 62 -14.07 -12.45 -11.15
N PHE A 63 -15.10 -11.73 -11.57
CA PHE A 63 -15.49 -10.45 -10.96
C PHE A 63 -16.91 -10.54 -10.38
N ILE A 64 -17.21 -9.65 -9.43
CA ILE A 64 -18.56 -9.45 -8.89
C ILE A 64 -19.18 -8.25 -9.61
N SER A 65 -20.40 -8.39 -10.09
CA SER A 65 -21.16 -7.32 -10.73
C SER A 65 -21.43 -6.16 -9.79
N ALA A 66 -21.54 -4.96 -10.38
CA ALA A 66 -21.87 -3.77 -9.62
C ALA A 66 -23.27 -3.90 -8.98
N GLU A 67 -24.23 -4.54 -9.65
CA GLU A 67 -25.56 -4.77 -9.09
C GLU A 67 -25.51 -5.69 -7.86
N ALA A 68 -24.79 -6.81 -7.92
CA ALA A 68 -24.66 -7.73 -6.78
C ALA A 68 -23.92 -7.10 -5.59
N MET A 69 -22.89 -6.29 -5.87
CA MET A 69 -22.15 -5.55 -4.84
C MET A 69 -23.02 -4.48 -4.16
N ASN A 70 -23.76 -3.68 -4.95
CA ASN A 70 -24.63 -2.64 -4.41
C ASN A 70 -25.78 -3.24 -3.61
N ALA A 71 -26.42 -4.31 -4.10
CA ALA A 71 -27.49 -4.99 -3.38
C ALA A 71 -27.01 -5.51 -2.01
N TRP A 72 -25.77 -6.00 -1.92
CA TRP A 72 -25.18 -6.41 -0.64
C TRP A 72 -24.94 -5.22 0.29
N ILE A 73 -24.28 -4.17 -0.20
CA ILE A 73 -23.99 -2.94 0.57
C ILE A 73 -25.27 -2.28 1.09
N ASP A 74 -26.33 -2.25 0.30
CA ASP A 74 -27.62 -1.64 0.66
C ASP A 74 -28.32 -2.38 1.82
N THR A 75 -27.94 -3.64 2.08
CA THR A 75 -28.50 -4.44 3.19
C THR A 75 -27.66 -4.41 4.46
N TRP A 76 -26.49 -3.74 4.44
CA TRP A 76 -25.67 -3.59 5.63
C TRP A 76 -26.42 -2.81 6.72
N ASP A 77 -26.21 -3.20 7.98
CA ASP A 77 -26.86 -2.59 9.16
C ASP A 77 -28.40 -2.70 9.13
N SER A 78 -28.93 -3.69 8.38
CA SER A 78 -30.34 -4.03 8.35
C SER A 78 -30.60 -5.44 8.89
N ASP A 79 -31.84 -5.71 9.31
CA ASP A 79 -32.25 -7.04 9.77
C ASP A 79 -32.18 -8.13 8.67
N ASN A 80 -31.97 -7.74 7.41
CA ASN A 80 -31.93 -8.62 6.23
C ASN A 80 -30.58 -8.54 5.50
N GLU A 81 -29.46 -8.44 6.23
CA GLU A 81 -28.12 -8.40 5.64
C GLU A 81 -27.86 -9.62 4.74
N LEU A 82 -27.54 -9.35 3.47
CA LEU A 82 -27.25 -10.39 2.49
C LEU A 82 -25.84 -10.99 2.71
N PRO A 83 -25.63 -12.27 2.35
CA PRO A 83 -24.30 -12.86 2.38
C PRO A 83 -23.37 -12.20 1.35
N THR A 84 -22.06 -12.21 1.62
CA THR A 84 -21.06 -11.64 0.72
C THR A 84 -21.22 -12.19 -0.71
N PRO A 85 -21.34 -11.32 -1.73
CA PRO A 85 -21.61 -11.74 -3.09
C PRO A 85 -20.43 -12.54 -3.66
N LYS A 86 -20.74 -13.50 -4.54
CA LYS A 86 -19.75 -14.33 -5.24
C LYS A 86 -19.55 -13.80 -6.66
N ALA A 87 -18.40 -14.13 -7.25
CA ALA A 87 -18.13 -13.76 -8.63
C ALA A 87 -19.19 -14.33 -9.59
N ASP A 88 -19.82 -13.45 -10.34
CA ASP A 88 -20.90 -13.68 -11.30
C ASP A 88 -20.55 -13.18 -12.71
N ILE A 89 -19.47 -12.42 -12.85
CA ILE A 89 -18.88 -12.02 -14.13
C ILE A 89 -17.67 -12.92 -14.43
N THR A 90 -17.64 -13.50 -15.63
CA THR A 90 -16.52 -14.32 -16.12
C THR A 90 -16.01 -13.83 -17.48
N ARG A 91 -14.76 -14.15 -17.85
CA ARG A 91 -14.15 -13.74 -19.12
C ARG A 91 -14.90 -14.24 -20.37
N ASP A 92 -15.73 -15.27 -20.23
CA ASP A 92 -16.49 -15.88 -21.34
C ASP A 92 -17.83 -15.17 -21.67
N THR A 93 -18.17 -14.09 -20.95
CA THR A 93 -19.42 -13.32 -21.16
C THR A 93 -19.27 -12.04 -22.00
N VAL A 94 -18.22 -11.92 -22.83
CA VAL A 94 -18.06 -10.82 -23.81
C VAL A 94 -17.89 -11.36 -25.23
#